data_AF-A0A0S8H3S5-F1
#
_entry.id   AF-A0A0S8H3S5-F1
#
_cell.length_a   1.000
_cell.length_b   1.000
_cell.length_c   1.000
_cell.angle_alpha   90.00
_cell.angle_beta   90.00
_cell.angle_gamma   90.00
#
_symmetry.space_group_name_H-M   'P 1'
#
loop_
_entity.id
_entity.type
_entity.pdbx_description
1 polymer ?
#
loop_
_entity_poly.entity_id
_entity_poly.type
_entity_poly.pdbx_seq_one_letter_code
_entity_poly.pdbx_strand_id
1 'polypeptide(L)'
;MSEKSPGSFRRRFNRYIALATSVVGVLIIMSSFLFSADPLLWYAAVIIGLEILLIGSWYASNPILTSERRYPGLRQEVYRFTDLVRQLNRAAAAAEPAEQLQQVRAAMLESVERMVELAGKQGKASSA
;
A
#
# COMPACT_ATOMS: atom_id res chain seq x y z
N MET A 1 -6.91 -29.90 -9.34
CA MET A 1 -7.94 -28.88 -9.66
C MET A 1 -7.35 -27.53 -9.28
N SER A 2 -7.08 -26.66 -10.27
CA SER A 2 -6.23 -25.47 -10.08
C SER A 2 -6.98 -24.34 -9.36
N GLU A 3 -6.70 -24.12 -8.07
CA GLU A 3 -7.14 -22.92 -7.37
C GLU A 3 -6.44 -21.69 -7.97
N LYS A 4 -7.23 -20.86 -8.68
CA LYS A 4 -6.75 -19.59 -9.23
C LYS A 4 -6.49 -18.62 -8.08
N SER A 5 -5.21 -18.41 -7.78
CA SER A 5 -4.71 -17.42 -6.82
C SER A 5 -5.38 -16.05 -6.99
N PRO A 6 -6.08 -15.51 -5.96
CA PRO A 6 -6.89 -14.29 -6.04
C PRO A 6 -6.05 -13.00 -6.17
N GLY A 7 -4.72 -13.08 -6.08
CA GLY A 7 -3.82 -11.93 -6.17
C GLY A 7 -3.63 -11.37 -7.58
N SER A 8 -3.70 -12.22 -8.61
CA SER A 8 -3.49 -11.81 -10.02
C SER A 8 -4.70 -11.07 -10.60
N PHE A 9 -5.91 -11.42 -10.15
CA PHE A 9 -7.16 -10.85 -10.63
C PHE A 9 -7.34 -9.40 -10.18
N ARG A 10 -7.03 -9.08 -8.91
CA ARG A 10 -7.11 -7.69 -8.39
C ARG A 10 -6.11 -6.73 -9.03
N ARG A 11 -4.89 -7.19 -9.34
CA ARG A 11 -3.89 -6.38 -10.07
C ARG A 11 -4.32 -6.10 -11.51
N ARG A 12 -4.90 -7.10 -12.18
CA ARG A 12 -5.50 -6.91 -13.50
C ARG A 12 -6.70 -5.97 -13.41
N PHE A 13 -7.60 -6.18 -12.45
CA PHE A 13 -8.81 -5.37 -12.23
C PHE A 13 -8.48 -3.89 -11.97
N ASN A 14 -7.52 -3.57 -11.10
CA ASN A 14 -7.11 -2.18 -10.87
C ASN A 14 -6.47 -1.55 -12.12
N ARG A 15 -5.70 -2.32 -12.90
CA ARG A 15 -5.14 -1.85 -14.18
C ARG A 15 -6.25 -1.62 -15.23
N TYR A 16 -7.26 -2.48 -15.27
CA TYR A 16 -8.43 -2.32 -16.13
C TYR A 16 -9.31 -1.15 -15.72
N ILE A 17 -9.51 -0.91 -14.42
CA ILE A 17 -10.25 0.25 -13.90
C ILE A 17 -9.54 1.53 -14.30
N ALA A 18 -8.23 1.64 -14.07
CA ALA A 18 -7.48 2.84 -14.45
C ALA A 18 -7.61 3.14 -15.95
N LEU A 19 -7.46 2.11 -16.78
CA LEU A 19 -7.56 2.23 -18.23
C LEU A 19 -8.99 2.58 -18.67
N ALA A 20 -10.01 1.98 -18.06
CA ALA A 20 -11.41 2.29 -18.31
C ALA A 20 -11.75 3.73 -17.90
N THR A 21 -11.29 4.18 -16.73
CA THR A 21 -11.49 5.56 -16.25
C THR A 21 -10.85 6.57 -17.19
N SER A 22 -9.64 6.29 -17.70
CA SER A 22 -9.01 7.17 -18.68
C SER A 22 -9.75 7.22 -20.01
N VAL A 23 -10.22 6.07 -20.51
CA VAL A 23 -11.03 6.02 -21.74
C VAL A 23 -12.34 6.78 -21.57
N VAL A 24 -13.01 6.65 -20.42
CA VAL A 24 -14.24 7.39 -20.10
C VAL A 24 -13.98 8.90 -20.05
N GLY A 25 -12.89 9.35 -19.40
CA GLY A 25 -12.54 10.77 -19.35
C GLY A 25 -12.32 11.38 -20.74
N VAL A 26 -11.61 10.68 -21.62
CA VAL A 26 -11.39 11.12 -23.01
C VAL A 26 -12.69 11.16 -23.81
N LEU A 27 -13.56 10.15 -23.67
CA LEU A 27 -14.85 10.12 -24.35
C LEU A 27 -15.77 11.26 -23.90
N ILE A 28 -15.77 11.61 -22.62
CA ILE A 28 -16.53 12.76 -22.10
C ILE A 28 -16.05 14.05 -22.75
N ILE A 29 -14.73 14.28 -22.77
CA ILE A 29 -14.15 15.46 -23.40
C ILE A 29 -14.51 15.53 -24.88
N MET A 30 -14.31 14.43 -25.63
CA MET A 30 -14.61 14.37 -27.07
C MET A 30 -16.10 14.56 -27.37
N SER A 31 -16.98 13.97 -26.55
CA SER A 31 -18.42 14.11 -26.72
C SER A 31 -18.89 15.56 -26.54
N SER A 32 -18.28 16.33 -25.65
CA SER A 32 -18.62 17.75 -25.45
C SER A 32 -18.34 18.60 -26.70
N PHE A 33 -17.24 18.33 -27.42
CA PHE A 33 -16.92 19.02 -28.67
C PHE A 33 -17.80 18.60 -29.86
N LEU A 34 -18.33 17.37 -29.84
CA LEU A 34 -19.18 16.85 -30.93
C LEU A 34 -20.65 17.28 -30.79
N PHE A 35 -21.15 17.44 -29.57
CA PHE A 35 -22.58 17.67 -29.30
C PHE A 35 -22.92 19.09 -28.85
N SER A 36 -21.93 19.92 -28.53
CA SER A 36 -22.14 21.30 -28.08
C SER A 36 -21.27 22.29 -28.83
N ALA A 37 -21.82 23.46 -29.16
CA ALA A 37 -21.08 24.61 -29.69
C ALA A 37 -20.84 25.69 -28.61
N ASP A 38 -21.28 25.44 -27.37
CA ASP A 38 -21.16 26.39 -26.26
C ASP A 38 -19.76 26.27 -25.62
N PRO A 39 -18.94 27.34 -25.65
CA PRO A 39 -17.62 27.33 -25.06
C PRO A 39 -17.63 26.98 -23.57
N LEU A 40 -18.69 27.36 -22.85
CA LEU A 40 -18.78 27.14 -21.41
C LEU A 40 -18.94 25.65 -21.07
N LEU A 41 -19.66 24.91 -21.92
CA LEU A 41 -19.79 23.45 -21.82
C LEU A 41 -18.50 22.72 -22.20
N TRP A 42 -17.69 23.28 -23.10
CA TRP A 42 -16.37 22.72 -23.40
C TRP A 42 -15.43 22.84 -22.21
N TYR A 43 -15.34 24.03 -21.60
CA TYR A 43 -14.51 24.25 -20.41
C TYR A 43 -14.93 23.32 -19.26
N ALA A 44 -16.23 23.22 -18.99
CA ALA A 44 -16.75 22.32 -17.95
C ALA A 44 -16.38 20.85 -18.22
N ALA A 45 -16.56 20.37 -19.45
CA ALA A 45 -16.24 18.99 -19.80
C ALA A 45 -14.75 18.68 -19.74
N VAL A 46 -13.88 19.62 -20.14
CA VAL A 46 -12.42 19.48 -20.04
C VAL A 46 -11.99 19.41 -18.57
N ILE A 47 -12.51 20.29 -17.72
CA ILE A 47 -12.20 20.27 -16.28
C ILE A 47 -12.64 18.95 -15.65
N ILE A 48 -13.89 18.51 -15.89
CA ILE A 48 -14.41 17.25 -15.36
C ILE A 48 -13.61 16.05 -15.89
N GLY A 49 -13.28 16.03 -17.17
CA GLY A 49 -12.49 14.97 -17.77
C GLY A 49 -11.07 14.90 -17.21
N LEU A 50 -10.43 16.04 -16.94
CA LEU A 50 -9.12 16.12 -16.29
C LEU A 50 -9.17 15.63 -14.85
N GLU A 51 -10.19 15.99 -14.06
CA GLU A 51 -10.38 15.47 -12.70
C GLU A 51 -10.55 13.94 -12.68
N ILE A 52 -11.35 13.39 -13.60
CA ILE A 52 -11.53 11.94 -13.75
C ILE A 52 -10.20 11.26 -14.10
N LEU A 53 -9.41 11.86 -15.01
CA LEU A 53 -8.08 11.37 -15.37
C LEU A 53 -7.11 11.42 -14.19
N LEU A 54 -7.15 12.50 -13.40
CA LEU A 54 -6.32 12.67 -12.22
C LEU A 54 -6.65 11.63 -11.16
N ILE A 55 -7.94 11.41 -10.86
CA ILE A 55 -8.40 10.40 -9.90
C ILE A 55 -8.04 8.99 -10.37
N GLY A 56 -8.24 8.68 -11.66
CA GLY A 56 -7.88 7.40 -12.25
C GLY A 56 -6.37 7.13 -12.18
N SER A 57 -5.56 8.15 -12.49
CA SER A 57 -4.09 8.09 -12.38
C SER A 57 -3.64 7.94 -10.94
N TRP A 58 -4.26 8.64 -10.00
CA TRP A 58 -3.93 8.54 -8.58
C TRP A 58 -4.27 7.16 -8.02
N TYR A 59 -5.41 6.59 -8.42
CA TYR A 59 -5.79 5.21 -8.05
C TYR A 59 -4.86 4.16 -8.66
N ALA A 60 -4.39 4.37 -9.90
CA ALA A 60 -3.42 3.51 -10.56
C ALA A 60 -2.01 3.60 -9.92
N SER A 61 -1.62 4.82 -9.53
CA SER A 61 -0.29 5.16 -9.01
C SER A 61 -0.16 4.95 -7.51
N ASN A 62 -1.25 4.65 -6.79
CA ASN A 62 -1.23 4.22 -5.38
C ASN A 62 -1.43 2.70 -5.24
N PRO A 63 -0.41 1.87 -5.56
CA PRO A 63 -0.38 0.48 -5.09
C PRO A 63 -0.14 0.38 -3.57
N ILE A 64 0.02 1.51 -2.88
CA ILE A 64 0.31 1.63 -1.44
C ILE A 64 -0.69 0.87 -0.54
N LEU A 65 -1.93 0.60 -0.99
CA LEU A 65 -2.89 -0.20 -0.21
C LEU A 65 -2.97 -1.69 -0.60
N THR A 66 -2.21 -2.15 -1.61
CA THR A 66 -2.31 -3.54 -2.10
C THR A 66 -1.08 -4.40 -1.85
N SER A 67 0.03 -3.84 -1.33
CA SER A 67 1.20 -4.64 -0.91
C SER A 67 1.12 -5.12 0.55
N GLU A 68 0.35 -4.43 1.41
CA GLU A 68 0.48 -4.59 2.86
C GLU A 68 -0.32 -5.75 3.49
N ARG A 69 -1.29 -6.35 2.80
CA ARG A 69 -2.12 -7.42 3.40
C ARG A 69 -1.51 -8.83 3.32
N ARG A 70 -0.28 -8.98 2.83
CA ARG A 70 0.36 -10.30 2.73
C ARG A 70 0.99 -10.79 4.04
N TYR A 71 1.31 -9.88 4.97
CA TYR A 71 2.04 -10.22 6.20
C TYR A 71 1.56 -9.43 7.44
N PRO A 72 0.27 -9.59 7.86
CA PRO A 72 -0.25 -8.90 9.04
C PRO A 72 0.56 -9.19 10.31
N GLY A 73 1.01 -10.45 10.48
CA GLY A 73 1.86 -10.84 11.62
C GLY A 73 3.23 -10.15 11.62
N LEU A 74 3.87 -10.01 10.46
CA LEU A 74 5.17 -9.33 10.36
C LEU A 74 5.03 -7.84 10.67
N ARG A 75 3.94 -7.21 10.21
CA ARG A 75 3.67 -5.79 10.49
C ARG A 75 3.43 -5.53 11.98
N GLN A 76 2.69 -6.42 12.65
CA GLN A 76 2.48 -6.33 14.10
C GLN A 76 3.82 -6.42 14.85
N GLU A 77 4.72 -7.30 14.42
CA GLU A 77 6.04 -7.43 15.03
C GLU A 77 6.95 -6.22 14.73
N VAL A 78 6.87 -5.62 13.54
CA VAL A 78 7.58 -4.37 13.20
C VAL A 78 7.11 -3.20 14.07
N TYR A 79 5.81 -3.08 14.36
CA TYR A 79 5.32 -2.05 15.29
C TYR A 79 5.86 -2.26 16.69
N ARG A 80 5.83 -3.50 17.19
CA ARG A 80 6.42 -3.86 18.47
C ARG A 80 7.91 -3.53 18.53
N PHE A 81 8.66 -3.84 17.47
CA PHE A 81 10.09 -3.52 17.37
C PHE A 81 10.34 -2.00 17.39
N THR A 82 9.50 -1.22 16.71
CA THR A 82 9.60 0.24 16.70
C THR A 82 9.40 0.84 18.10
N ASP A 83 8.47 0.27 18.89
CA ASP A 83 8.29 0.71 20.27
C ASP A 83 9.47 0.32 21.18
N LEU A 84 10.11 -0.82 20.94
CA LEU A 84 11.35 -1.20 21.64
C LEU A 84 12.51 -0.25 21.31
N VAL A 85 12.64 0.19 20.06
CA VAL A 85 13.64 1.22 19.68
C VAL A 85 13.41 2.52 20.43
N ARG A 86 12.14 2.94 20.59
CA ARG A 86 11.79 4.14 21.38
C ARG A 86 12.13 3.97 22.85
N GLN A 87 11.88 2.78 23.43
CA GLN A 87 12.26 2.46 24.80
C GLN A 87 13.76 2.47 24.99
N LEU A 88 14.52 1.93 24.03
CA LEU A 88 15.98 1.94 24.05
C LEU A 88 16.52 3.37 24.05
N ASN A 89 15.96 4.22 23.18
CA ASN A 89 16.34 5.63 23.09
C ASN A 89 16.02 6.39 24.38
N ARG A 90 14.87 6.13 25.01
CA ARG A 90 14.52 6.73 26.31
C ARG A 90 15.47 6.26 27.42
N ALA A 91 15.76 4.97 27.49
CA ALA A 91 16.68 4.42 28.49
C ALA A 91 18.10 4.98 28.31
N ALA A 92 18.57 5.12 27.07
CA ALA A 92 19.87 5.73 26.77
C ALA A 92 19.90 7.22 27.12
N ALA A 93 18.84 7.98 26.80
CA ALA A 93 18.76 9.41 27.08
C ALA A 93 18.62 9.73 28.58
N ALA A 94 17.94 8.87 29.35
CA ALA A 94 17.77 9.02 30.79
C ALA A 94 18.94 8.47 31.61
N ALA A 95 20.00 7.96 30.96
CA ALA A 95 21.14 7.30 31.61
C ALA A 95 20.69 6.19 32.59
N GLU A 96 19.66 5.44 32.20
CA GLU A 96 19.13 4.35 33.01
C GLU A 96 20.21 3.28 33.28
N PRO A 97 20.06 2.49 34.37
CA PRO A 97 21.01 1.43 34.71
C PRO A 97 21.25 0.49 33.54
N ALA A 98 22.49 0.00 33.42
CA ALA A 98 22.91 -0.91 32.34
C ALA A 98 21.99 -2.15 32.21
N GLU A 99 21.36 -2.57 33.31
CA GLU A 99 20.38 -3.67 33.33
C GLU A 99 19.14 -3.38 32.48
N GLN A 100 18.57 -2.17 32.53
CA GLN A 100 17.39 -1.82 31.73
C GLN A 100 17.73 -1.76 30.24
N LEU A 101 18.91 -1.21 29.90
CA LEU A 101 19.45 -1.22 28.53
C LEU A 101 19.63 -2.65 28.01
N GLN A 102 20.13 -3.56 28.84
CA GLN A 102 20.28 -4.97 28.48
C GLN A 102 18.93 -5.68 28.31
N GLN A 103 17.93 -5.38 29.14
CA GLN A 103 16.57 -5.93 28.99
C GLN A 103 15.91 -5.49 27.68
N VAL A 104 15.99 -4.20 27.33
CA VAL A 104 15.44 -3.71 26.06
C VAL A 104 16.17 -4.33 24.87
N ARG A 105 17.50 -4.45 24.95
CA ARG A 105 18.30 -5.13 23.91
C ARG A 105 17.88 -6.60 23.72
N ALA A 106 17.67 -7.34 24.81
CA ALA A 106 17.23 -8.73 24.73
C ALA A 106 15.84 -8.84 24.07
N ALA A 107 14.90 -7.95 24.44
CA ALA A 107 13.57 -7.90 23.83
C ALA A 107 13.61 -7.55 22.33
N MET A 108 14.55 -6.69 21.91
CA MET A 108 14.75 -6.37 20.50
C MET A 108 15.25 -7.57 19.69
N LEU A 109 16.23 -8.32 20.23
CA LEU A 109 16.75 -9.52 19.57
C LEU A 109 15.67 -10.60 19.42
N GLU A 110 14.88 -10.82 20.47
CA GLU A 110 13.75 -11.75 20.44
C GLU A 110 12.69 -11.33 19.40
N SER A 111 12.44 -10.02 19.25
CA SER A 111 11.52 -9.52 18.23
C SER A 111 12.03 -9.77 16.81
N VAL A 112 13.34 -9.62 16.57
CA VAL A 112 13.96 -9.97 15.28
C VAL A 112 13.84 -11.46 15.00
N GLU A 113 14.04 -12.32 15.99
CA GLU A 113 13.91 -13.77 15.85
C GLU A 113 12.48 -14.17 15.48
N ARG A 114 11.47 -13.55 16.10
CA ARG A 114 10.05 -13.69 15.70
C ARG A 114 9.79 -13.20 14.27
N MET A 115 10.38 -12.09 13.84
CA MET A 115 10.26 -11.62 12.46
C MET A 115 10.84 -12.63 11.45
N VAL A 116 11.98 -13.25 11.77
CA VAL A 116 12.60 -14.30 10.95
C VAL A 116 11.72 -15.56 10.91
N GLU A 117 11.13 -15.96 12.03
CA GLU A 117 10.23 -17.11 12.09
C GLU A 117 8.95 -16.86 11.26
N LEU A 118 8.36 -15.68 11.38
CA LEU A 118 7.18 -15.27 10.61
C LEU A 118 7.47 -15.19 9.10
N ALA A 119 8.68 -14.79 8.73
CA ALA A 119 9.14 -14.82 7.34
C ALA A 119 9.39 -16.25 6.83
N GLY A 120 9.97 -17.12 7.66
CA GLY A 120 10.30 -18.51 7.31
C GLY A 120 9.08 -19.44 7.16
N LYS A 121 8.02 -19.22 7.95
CA LYS A 121 6.77 -20.02 7.87
C LYS A 121 6.04 -19.88 6.53
N GLN A 122 6.23 -18.80 5.78
CA GLN A 122 5.59 -18.62 4.47
C GLN A 122 6.45 -19.08 3.28
N GLY A 123 7.76 -19.26 3.45
CA GLY A 123 8.63 -19.86 2.41
C GLY A 123 8.32 -21.35 2.15
N LYS A 124 7.92 -22.09 3.20
CA LYS A 124 7.58 -23.52 3.09
C LYS A 124 6.19 -23.80 2.48
N ALA A 125 5.27 -22.85 2.53
CA ALA A 125 3.95 -22.99 1.90
C ALA A 125 3.95 -22.73 0.38
N SER A 126 5.09 -22.34 -0.20
CA SER A 126 5.27 -22.07 -1.63
C SER A 126 6.05 -23.17 -2.36
N SER A 127 6.42 -24.27 -1.69
CA SER A 127 7.25 -25.35 -2.25
C SER A 127 6.69 -26.77 -2.01
N ALA A 128 5.38 -26.90 -1.79
CA ALA A 128 4.66 -28.18 -1.78
C ALA A 128 3.47 -28.07 -2.74
#